data_AF-B7XG14-F1
#
_entry.id   AF-B7XG14-F1
#
_cell.length_a   1.000
_cell.length_b   1.000
_cell.length_c   1.000
_cell.angle_alpha   90.00
_cell.angle_beta   90.00
_cell.angle_gamma   90.00
#
_symmetry.space_group_name_H-M   'P 1'
#
loop_
_entity.id
_entity.type
_entity.pdbx_description
1 polymer ?
#
loop_
_entity_poly.entity_id
_entity_poly.type
_entity_poly.pdbx_seq_one_letter_code
_entity_poly.pdbx_strand_id
1 'polypeptide(L)'
;FFRTRSHASGSSRGRTHEREEGSSGRAARSPSPALSDLPSSPRSRHVSTVASPTRFDDDGRVTYPGHIQYQTSESERERYPDLAEAVGHSRYTGPGSPRPERFPISGYFPDGQYFSVTGLRGPAIRSGDDAVIDRQHASHVIDHGEMSDAQAGRFMDWQNRSIYPTYETSGWEYSNCVHGHAEVGRSVFGWDVYPDQHARPQDLADQMGNLRVRNYN
;
A
#
# COMPACT_ATOMS: atom_id res chain seq x y z
N PHE A 1 18.52 32.92 -41.57
CA PHE A 1 18.70 34.38 -41.71
C PHE A 1 18.29 35.04 -40.39
N PHE A 2 19.18 35.87 -39.84
CA PHE A 2 18.97 37.11 -39.06
C PHE A 2 17.61 37.37 -38.40
N ARG A 3 17.47 38.02 -37.25
CA ARG A 3 18.30 38.54 -36.15
C ARG A 3 17.27 39.16 -35.19
N THR A 4 17.64 39.24 -33.93
CA THR A 4 17.04 40.10 -32.90
C THR A 4 16.83 41.57 -33.32
N ARG A 5 15.82 42.21 -32.71
CA ARG A 5 15.79 43.63 -32.26
C ARG A 5 14.92 43.66 -31.00
N SER A 6 15.32 43.98 -29.77
CA SER A 6 16.22 44.96 -29.14
C SER A 6 15.67 46.39 -28.97
N HIS A 7 15.92 46.90 -27.75
CA HIS A 7 15.98 48.29 -27.27
C HIS A 7 14.66 48.93 -26.80
N ALA A 8 14.63 49.83 -25.82
CA ALA A 8 15.54 50.34 -24.77
C ALA A 8 14.67 51.34 -23.97
N SER A 9 14.97 51.75 -22.74
CA SER A 9 15.84 52.90 -22.39
C SER A 9 15.46 53.25 -20.94
N GLY A 10 16.38 53.42 -19.98
CA GLY A 10 17.13 54.66 -19.73
C GLY A 10 16.51 55.41 -18.53
N SER A 11 17.15 55.43 -17.35
CA SER A 11 18.12 56.47 -16.88
C SER A 11 17.38 57.73 -16.38
N SER A 12 17.66 58.42 -15.26
CA SER A 12 18.82 58.56 -14.36
C SER A 12 18.52 59.57 -13.23
N ARG A 13 19.21 59.46 -12.07
CA ARG A 13 19.82 60.50 -11.19
C ARG A 13 18.89 61.63 -10.63
N GLY A 14 18.97 62.13 -9.40
CA GLY A 14 19.87 62.04 -8.23
C GLY A 14 19.70 63.30 -7.33
N ARG A 15 20.28 63.25 -6.11
CA ARG A 15 20.61 64.33 -5.11
C ARG A 15 19.61 64.77 -3.99
N THR A 16 19.99 64.41 -2.75
CA THR A 16 20.32 65.22 -1.51
C THR A 16 19.62 66.57 -1.24
N HIS A 17 19.22 66.99 -0.02
CA HIS A 17 19.94 67.10 1.27
C HIS A 17 18.94 67.51 2.43
N GLU A 18 19.20 67.09 3.70
CA GLU A 18 18.95 67.77 5.03
C GLU A 18 17.53 68.28 5.45
N ARG A 19 17.06 68.44 6.72
CA ARG A 19 17.41 68.28 8.16
C ARG A 19 16.13 68.74 8.93
N GLU A 20 15.58 68.15 10.01
CA GLU A 20 15.77 68.38 11.48
C GLU A 20 14.58 67.68 12.20
N GLU A 21 14.86 66.79 13.15
CA GLU A 21 14.68 66.92 14.62
C GLU A 21 13.24 67.02 15.18
N GLY A 22 12.86 66.05 16.02
CA GLY A 22 11.56 66.00 16.71
C GLY A 22 11.37 64.81 17.65
N SER A 23 12.10 64.82 18.77
CA SER A 23 11.79 64.30 20.13
C SER A 23 10.90 63.04 20.37
N SER A 24 11.52 62.08 21.07
CA SER A 24 11.01 61.27 22.21
C SER A 24 9.78 60.37 22.07
N GLY A 25 10.01 59.05 22.12
CA GLY A 25 9.03 58.04 22.54
C GLY A 25 9.64 56.64 22.65
N ARG A 26 9.93 56.19 23.88
CA ARG A 26 10.34 54.82 24.19
C ARG A 26 9.23 53.81 23.86
N ALA A 27 9.56 52.74 23.14
CA ALA A 27 9.10 51.38 23.44
C ALA A 27 10.02 50.35 22.76
N ALA A 28 10.75 49.57 23.56
CA ALA A 28 11.44 48.37 23.09
C ALA A 28 10.41 47.23 22.95
N ARG A 29 10.50 46.42 21.88
CA ARG A 29 9.98 45.03 21.85
C ARG A 29 10.54 44.24 20.66
N SER A 30 11.46 43.34 21.01
CA SER A 30 11.81 42.00 20.48
C SER A 30 12.02 41.75 18.98
N PRO A 31 13.11 41.04 18.60
CA PRO A 31 13.27 40.53 17.24
C PRO A 31 12.23 39.45 16.95
N SER A 32 11.64 39.50 15.76
CA SER A 32 10.75 38.46 15.24
C SER A 32 11.45 37.10 15.29
N PRO A 33 10.81 36.03 15.78
CA PRO A 33 11.38 34.71 15.68
C PRO A 33 11.41 34.33 14.20
N ALA A 34 12.58 33.87 13.75
CA ALA A 34 12.70 33.07 12.56
C ALA A 34 11.64 31.96 12.63
N LEU A 35 10.89 31.78 11.54
CA LEU A 35 10.09 30.58 11.33
C LEU A 35 11.07 29.42 11.11
N SER A 36 11.68 28.97 12.21
CA SER A 36 12.34 27.68 12.32
C SER A 36 11.27 26.61 12.23
N ASP A 37 11.45 25.71 11.26
CA ASP A 37 11.06 24.30 11.29
C ASP A 37 9.73 23.99 11.98
N LEU A 38 8.65 24.16 11.23
CA LEU A 38 7.48 23.32 11.49
C LEU A 38 7.90 21.87 11.27
N PRO A 39 7.75 20.95 12.25
CA PRO A 39 7.90 19.55 11.98
C PRO A 39 6.89 19.20 10.89
N SER A 40 7.40 18.73 9.74
CA SER A 40 6.62 18.03 8.72
C SER A 40 5.61 17.13 9.41
N SER A 41 4.33 17.24 9.04
CA SER A 41 3.24 16.40 9.56
C SER A 41 3.74 14.96 9.76
N PRO A 42 3.37 14.25 10.84
CA PRO A 42 3.75 12.86 10.98
C PRO A 42 3.24 12.14 9.74
N ARG A 43 4.16 11.78 8.83
CA ARG A 43 3.84 11.01 7.65
C ARG A 43 3.19 9.75 8.18
N SER A 44 1.93 9.53 7.82
CA SER A 44 1.21 8.45 8.47
C SER A 44 1.85 7.12 8.14
N ARG A 45 2.32 6.43 9.18
CA ARG A 45 3.09 5.20 9.02
C ARG A 45 2.13 4.04 8.96
N HIS A 46 1.51 3.86 7.81
CA HIS A 46 0.40 2.94 7.70
C HIS A 46 0.80 1.65 7.01
N VAL A 47 0.27 0.53 7.51
CA VAL A 47 0.11 -0.70 6.74
C VAL A 47 -1.32 -0.73 6.22
N SER A 48 -1.49 -0.97 4.93
CA SER A 48 -2.79 -1.03 4.29
C SER A 48 -3.08 -2.42 3.75
N THR A 49 -4.32 -2.89 3.85
CA THR A 49 -4.80 -3.93 2.94
C THR A 49 -5.13 -3.28 1.61
N VAL A 50 -4.62 -3.86 0.52
CA VAL A 50 -4.92 -3.42 -0.85
C VAL A 50 -5.41 -4.62 -1.64
N ALA A 51 -6.59 -4.49 -2.25
CA ALA A 51 -7.22 -5.58 -3.01
C ALA A 51 -7.60 -5.14 -4.43
N SER A 52 -7.10 -5.86 -5.44
CA SER A 52 -7.61 -5.80 -6.80
C SER A 52 -8.78 -6.79 -6.94
N PRO A 53 -9.91 -6.37 -7.55
CA PRO A 53 -11.12 -7.18 -7.52
C PRO A 53 -11.00 -8.35 -8.49
N THR A 54 -11.70 -9.45 -8.18
CA THR A 54 -12.07 -10.44 -9.20
C THR A 54 -12.94 -9.75 -10.26
N ARG A 55 -12.58 -9.92 -11.54
CA ARG A 55 -13.34 -9.34 -12.66
C ARG A 55 -14.03 -10.44 -13.46
N PHE A 56 -15.15 -10.05 -14.06
CA PHE A 56 -16.02 -10.92 -14.83
C PHE A 56 -16.21 -10.34 -16.24
N ASP A 57 -16.49 -11.21 -17.22
CA ASP A 57 -17.02 -10.80 -18.52
C ASP A 57 -18.55 -10.64 -18.47
N ASP A 58 -19.15 -10.25 -19.60
CA ASP A 58 -20.60 -10.06 -19.74
C ASP A 58 -21.40 -11.36 -19.53
N ASP A 59 -20.75 -12.53 -19.69
CA ASP A 59 -21.33 -13.86 -19.44
C ASP A 59 -21.20 -14.28 -17.95
N GLY A 60 -20.61 -13.43 -17.10
CA GLY A 60 -20.37 -13.72 -15.69
C GLY A 60 -19.21 -14.68 -15.43
N ARG A 61 -18.34 -14.93 -16.41
CA ARG A 61 -17.14 -15.76 -16.25
C ARG A 61 -15.98 -14.94 -15.69
N VAL A 62 -15.18 -15.55 -14.83
CA VAL A 62 -13.99 -14.91 -14.27
C VAL A 62 -12.96 -14.64 -15.39
N THR A 63 -12.61 -13.38 -15.59
CA THR A 63 -11.56 -12.94 -16.53
C THR A 63 -10.26 -12.61 -15.81
N TYR A 64 -10.34 -12.23 -14.54
CA TYR A 64 -9.19 -11.97 -13.68
C TYR A 64 -9.54 -12.38 -12.24
N PRO A 65 -8.73 -13.22 -11.58
CA PRO A 65 -9.04 -13.72 -10.24
C PRO A 65 -8.99 -12.63 -9.15
N GLY A 66 -8.33 -11.49 -9.42
CA GLY A 66 -8.02 -10.51 -8.38
C GLY A 66 -6.77 -10.87 -7.58
N HIS A 67 -6.40 -10.00 -6.65
CA HIS A 67 -5.32 -10.23 -5.69
C HIS A 67 -5.51 -9.37 -4.44
N ILE A 68 -5.03 -9.83 -3.29
CA ILE A 68 -5.05 -9.06 -2.03
C ILE A 68 -3.71 -9.22 -1.32
N GLN A 69 -3.20 -8.12 -0.78
CA GLN A 69 -1.94 -8.08 -0.06
C GLN A 69 -1.92 -6.94 0.97
N TYR A 70 -0.96 -7.02 1.90
CA TYR A 70 -0.58 -5.87 2.71
C TYR A 70 0.43 -5.01 1.95
N GLN A 71 0.30 -3.69 2.04
CA GLN A 71 1.29 -2.74 1.54
C GLN A 71 1.75 -1.83 2.67
N THR A 72 3.07 -1.69 2.80
CA THR A 72 3.67 -0.76 3.76
C THR A 72 3.75 0.63 3.14
N SER A 73 3.66 1.68 3.95
CA SER A 73 3.94 3.06 3.50
C SER A 73 5.44 3.31 3.38
N GLU A 74 5.84 4.31 2.59
CA GLU A 74 7.22 4.78 2.55
C GLU A 74 7.73 5.15 3.94
N SER A 75 6.92 5.84 4.75
CA SER A 75 7.27 6.22 6.12
C SER A 75 7.45 5.03 7.07
N GLU A 76 6.77 3.90 6.85
CA GLU A 76 7.10 2.67 7.61
C GLU A 76 8.43 2.09 7.19
N ARG A 77 8.74 2.10 5.89
CA ARG A 77 10.04 1.64 5.40
C ARG A 77 11.17 2.59 5.77
N GLU A 78 10.92 3.88 5.96
CA GLU A 78 11.92 4.80 6.54
C GLU A 78 12.29 4.43 7.98
N ARG A 79 11.32 3.93 8.77
CA ARG A 79 11.55 3.47 10.15
C ARG A 79 12.15 2.07 10.21
N TYR A 80 11.68 1.17 9.36
CA TYR A 80 12.14 -0.21 9.26
C TYR A 80 12.62 -0.47 7.81
N PRO A 81 13.88 -0.14 7.49
CA PRO A 81 14.41 -0.19 6.11
C PRO A 81 14.30 -1.54 5.42
N ASP A 82 14.22 -2.62 6.20
CA ASP A 82 14.12 -3.98 5.67
C ASP A 82 12.68 -4.40 5.34
N LEU A 83 11.65 -3.58 5.66
CA LEU A 83 10.27 -3.92 5.32
C LEU A 83 10.04 -3.98 3.80
N ALA A 84 9.44 -5.07 3.33
CA ALA A 84 8.98 -5.18 1.96
C ALA A 84 7.87 -4.16 1.66
N GLU A 85 7.79 -3.68 0.42
CA GLU A 85 6.73 -2.79 -0.04
C GLU A 85 5.36 -3.48 -0.03
N ALA A 86 5.34 -4.77 -0.37
CA ALA A 86 4.15 -5.62 -0.34
C ALA A 86 4.46 -6.95 0.35
N VAL A 87 3.49 -7.44 1.12
CA VAL A 87 3.47 -8.80 1.65
C VAL A 87 2.16 -9.46 1.24
N GLY A 88 2.25 -10.48 0.40
CA GLY A 88 1.11 -11.25 -0.06
C GLY A 88 1.50 -12.66 -0.48
N HIS A 89 0.50 -13.46 -0.88
CA HIS A 89 0.71 -14.85 -1.24
C HIS A 89 0.44 -15.06 -2.72
N SER A 90 1.49 -15.39 -3.48
CA SER A 90 1.45 -15.51 -4.94
C SER A 90 2.22 -16.74 -5.40
N ARG A 91 1.85 -17.25 -6.58
CA ARG A 91 2.59 -18.32 -7.26
C ARG A 91 3.89 -17.79 -7.85
N TYR A 92 4.94 -18.61 -7.85
CA TYR A 92 6.15 -18.33 -8.60
C TYR A 92 5.92 -18.43 -10.11
N THR A 93 6.16 -17.33 -10.81
CA THR A 93 6.04 -17.22 -12.28
C THR A 93 7.30 -16.64 -12.94
N GLY A 94 8.41 -16.55 -12.20
CA GLY A 94 9.68 -16.01 -12.69
C GLY A 94 10.43 -16.96 -13.62
N PRO A 95 11.59 -16.54 -14.14
CA PRO A 95 12.44 -17.40 -14.98
C PRO A 95 12.73 -18.76 -14.34
N GLY A 96 12.53 -19.83 -15.10
CA GLY A 96 12.71 -21.20 -14.62
C GLY A 96 11.60 -21.71 -13.70
N SER A 97 10.49 -20.97 -13.52
CA SER A 97 9.34 -21.47 -12.76
C SER A 97 8.82 -22.78 -13.37
N PRO A 98 8.47 -23.78 -12.55
CA PRO A 98 7.83 -24.98 -13.06
C PRO A 98 6.49 -24.61 -13.72
N ARG A 99 6.08 -25.41 -14.70
CA ARG A 99 4.74 -25.24 -15.30
C ARG A 99 3.70 -25.39 -14.20
N PRO A 100 2.73 -24.46 -14.10
CA PRO A 100 1.66 -24.61 -13.13
C PRO A 100 0.83 -25.84 -13.49
N GLU A 101 0.37 -26.55 -12.47
CA GLU A 101 -0.69 -27.52 -12.64
C GLU A 101 -2.00 -26.80 -12.95
N ARG A 102 -2.76 -27.36 -13.89
CA ARG A 102 -4.06 -26.87 -14.31
C ARG A 102 -5.09 -27.92 -13.98
N PHE A 103 -6.16 -27.53 -13.31
CA PHE A 103 -7.23 -28.46 -12.95
C PHE A 103 -8.59 -27.75 -13.05
N PRO A 104 -9.64 -28.47 -13.46
CA PRO A 104 -10.97 -27.90 -13.50
C PRO A 104 -11.45 -27.65 -12.07
N ILE A 105 -12.12 -26.52 -11.86
CA ILE A 105 -12.76 -26.21 -10.59
C ILE A 105 -14.06 -25.49 -10.80
N SER A 106 -15.05 -25.87 -10.00
CA SER A 106 -16.35 -25.24 -9.94
C SER A 106 -16.84 -25.15 -8.51
N GLY A 107 -17.58 -24.10 -8.20
CA GLY A 107 -18.10 -23.87 -6.86
C GLY A 107 -19.01 -22.65 -6.84
N TYR A 108 -19.20 -22.10 -5.66
CA TYR A 108 -19.96 -20.88 -5.44
C TYR A 108 -19.08 -19.88 -4.69
N PHE A 109 -19.15 -18.62 -5.08
CA PHE A 109 -18.63 -17.51 -4.26
C PHE A 109 -19.51 -17.32 -3.01
N PRO A 110 -19.04 -16.56 -2.00
CA PRO A 110 -19.81 -16.32 -0.77
C PRO A 110 -21.20 -15.69 -0.99
N ASP A 111 -21.38 -14.94 -2.08
CA ASP A 111 -22.66 -14.34 -2.49
C ASP A 111 -23.61 -15.32 -3.19
N GLY A 112 -23.21 -16.59 -3.34
CA GLY A 112 -23.99 -17.63 -4.00
C GLY A 112 -23.87 -17.65 -5.52
N GLN A 113 -23.05 -16.79 -6.14
CA GLN A 113 -22.80 -16.85 -7.58
C GLN A 113 -21.97 -18.10 -7.91
N TYR A 114 -22.46 -18.92 -8.85
CA TYR A 114 -21.72 -20.07 -9.37
C TYR A 114 -20.53 -19.64 -10.22
N PHE A 115 -19.43 -20.39 -10.15
CA PHE A 115 -18.31 -20.27 -11.08
C PHE A 115 -17.81 -21.63 -11.54
N SER A 116 -17.19 -21.64 -12.73
CA SER A 116 -16.44 -22.78 -13.26
C SER A 116 -15.25 -22.26 -14.06
N VAL A 117 -14.04 -22.55 -13.60
CA VAL A 117 -12.80 -22.04 -14.17
C VAL A 117 -11.72 -23.11 -14.20
N THR A 118 -10.61 -22.83 -14.89
CA THR A 118 -9.38 -23.62 -14.72
C THR A 118 -8.55 -23.01 -13.60
N GLY A 119 -8.44 -23.72 -12.48
CA GLY A 119 -7.55 -23.36 -11.38
C GLY A 119 -6.08 -23.55 -11.77
N LEU A 120 -5.20 -22.75 -11.17
CA LEU A 120 -3.75 -22.93 -11.27
C LEU A 120 -3.18 -23.25 -9.89
N ARG A 121 -2.29 -24.24 -9.85
CA ARG A 121 -1.53 -24.64 -8.66
C ARG A 121 -0.04 -24.66 -8.95
N GLY A 122 0.78 -24.29 -7.97
CA GLY A 122 2.24 -24.36 -8.07
C GLY A 122 2.96 -23.80 -6.84
N PRO A 123 4.30 -23.85 -6.82
CA PRO A 123 5.08 -23.32 -5.69
C PRO A 123 4.82 -21.83 -5.52
N ALA A 124 4.77 -21.39 -4.25
CA ALA A 124 4.62 -19.99 -3.91
C ALA A 124 5.98 -19.26 -3.83
N ILE A 125 5.94 -17.94 -4.01
CA ILE A 125 7.11 -17.07 -3.77
C ILE A 125 7.28 -16.78 -2.27
N ARG A 126 8.42 -16.16 -1.91
CA ARG A 126 8.49 -15.48 -0.60
C ARG A 126 7.49 -14.33 -0.61
N SER A 127 6.79 -14.13 0.49
CA SER A 127 5.66 -13.20 0.51
C SER A 127 6.05 -11.74 0.34
N GLY A 128 7.29 -11.36 0.70
CA GLY A 128 7.85 -10.04 0.46
C GLY A 128 8.28 -9.77 -0.98
N ASP A 129 8.30 -10.79 -1.85
CA ASP A 129 8.61 -10.64 -3.28
C ASP A 129 7.34 -10.40 -4.12
N ASP A 130 6.19 -10.20 -3.46
CA ASP A 130 4.90 -10.04 -4.12
C ASP A 130 4.82 -8.72 -4.90
N ALA A 131 4.14 -8.76 -6.05
CA ALA A 131 4.05 -7.58 -6.91
C ALA A 131 3.15 -6.52 -6.26
N VAL A 132 3.58 -5.27 -6.28
CA VAL A 132 2.80 -4.16 -5.70
C VAL A 132 1.54 -3.91 -6.53
N ILE A 133 0.36 -4.07 -5.92
CA ILE A 133 -0.90 -3.64 -6.54
C ILE A 133 -0.92 -2.11 -6.63
N ASP A 134 -1.17 -1.58 -7.81
CA ASP A 134 -1.41 -0.15 -7.98
C ASP A 134 -2.71 0.26 -7.26
N ARG A 135 -2.56 1.12 -6.25
CA ARG A 135 -3.65 1.63 -5.41
C ARG A 135 -4.72 2.40 -6.22
N GLN A 136 -4.38 2.96 -7.37
CA GLN A 136 -5.36 3.67 -8.23
C GLN A 136 -6.33 2.72 -8.93
N HIS A 137 -5.93 1.46 -9.12
CA HIS A 137 -6.72 0.43 -9.78
C HIS A 137 -7.26 -0.63 -8.80
N ALA A 138 -7.01 -0.45 -7.51
CA ALA A 138 -7.50 -1.30 -6.45
C ALA A 138 -9.00 -1.05 -6.22
N SER A 139 -9.73 -2.12 -5.91
CA SER A 139 -11.12 -2.03 -5.42
C SER A 139 -11.17 -1.52 -3.98
N HIS A 140 -10.15 -1.86 -3.18
CA HIS A 140 -10.08 -1.53 -1.77
C HIS A 140 -8.67 -1.09 -1.40
N VAL A 141 -8.62 -0.04 -0.59
CA VAL A 141 -7.42 0.43 0.09
C VAL A 141 -7.83 0.75 1.51
N ILE A 142 -7.55 -0.18 2.43
CA ILE A 142 -7.99 -0.09 3.83
C ILE A 142 -6.77 0.21 4.68
N ASP A 143 -6.78 1.38 5.29
CA ASP A 143 -5.75 1.77 6.24
C ASP A 143 -6.01 1.12 7.60
N HIS A 144 -5.04 0.34 8.08
CA HIS A 144 -5.14 -0.29 9.39
C HIS A 144 -4.43 0.50 10.48
N GLY A 145 -3.67 1.55 10.17
CA GLY A 145 -2.86 2.28 11.12
C GLY A 145 -1.42 1.76 11.19
N GLU A 146 -0.74 2.11 12.28
CA GLU A 146 0.70 1.92 12.44
C GLU A 146 1.04 0.63 13.18
N MET A 147 2.10 -0.04 12.72
CA MET A 147 2.59 -1.24 13.39
C MET A 147 3.42 -0.87 14.63
N SER A 148 3.27 -1.65 15.70
CA SER A 148 4.26 -1.66 16.79
C SER A 148 5.57 -2.31 16.34
N ASP A 149 6.68 -2.08 17.05
CA ASP A 149 7.98 -2.70 16.73
C ASP A 149 7.90 -4.24 16.71
N ALA A 150 7.13 -4.84 17.63
CA ALA A 150 6.93 -6.28 17.68
C ALA A 150 6.13 -6.80 16.47
N GLN A 151 5.11 -6.05 16.02
CA GLN A 151 4.34 -6.38 14.83
C GLN A 151 5.19 -6.25 13.56
N ALA A 152 5.99 -5.18 13.45
CA ALA A 152 6.93 -5.01 12.34
C ALA A 152 7.93 -6.18 12.28
N GLY A 153 8.45 -6.62 13.43
CA GLY A 153 9.30 -7.81 13.53
C GLY A 153 8.63 -9.07 12.96
N ARG A 154 7.42 -9.39 13.43
CA ARG A 154 6.65 -10.55 12.90
C ARG A 154 6.32 -10.41 11.42
N PHE A 155 6.05 -9.19 10.95
CA PHE A 155 5.77 -8.93 9.54
C PHE A 155 7.00 -9.19 8.66
N MET A 156 8.19 -8.77 9.10
CA MET A 156 9.46 -9.10 8.44
C MET A 156 9.77 -10.61 8.47
N ASP A 157 9.38 -11.33 9.52
CA ASP A 157 9.53 -12.80 9.51
C ASP A 157 8.67 -13.44 8.42
N TRP A 158 7.45 -12.95 8.21
CA TRP A 158 6.57 -13.43 7.15
C TRP A 158 7.12 -13.12 5.76
N GLN A 159 7.61 -11.90 5.53
CA GLN A 159 8.06 -11.46 4.20
C GLN A 159 9.20 -12.35 3.64
N ASN A 160 10.01 -12.95 4.52
CA ASN A 160 11.18 -13.75 4.16
C ASN A 160 10.89 -15.22 3.86
N ARG A 161 9.61 -15.62 3.87
CA ARG A 161 9.15 -16.99 3.58
C ARG A 161 7.87 -16.95 2.76
N SER A 162 7.50 -18.09 2.18
CA SER A 162 6.17 -18.24 1.58
C SER A 162 5.12 -18.37 2.71
N ILE A 163 3.92 -17.81 2.51
CA ILE A 163 2.86 -17.93 3.52
C ILE A 163 2.37 -19.38 3.61
N TYR A 164 2.05 -19.94 2.44
CA TYR A 164 1.93 -21.38 2.24
C TYR A 164 3.02 -21.87 1.27
N PRO A 165 3.44 -23.15 1.32
CA PRO A 165 4.44 -23.66 0.36
C PRO A 165 3.93 -23.67 -1.09
N THR A 166 2.61 -23.86 -1.25
CA THR A 166 1.94 -23.95 -2.55
C THR A 166 0.90 -22.84 -2.64
N TYR A 167 0.76 -22.25 -3.83
CA TYR A 167 -0.32 -21.36 -4.20
C TYR A 167 -1.34 -22.10 -5.05
N GLU A 168 -2.62 -21.93 -4.72
CA GLU A 168 -3.77 -22.37 -5.50
C GLU A 168 -4.68 -21.16 -5.76
N THR A 169 -5.21 -21.00 -6.97
CA THR A 169 -5.83 -19.72 -7.39
C THR A 169 -7.24 -19.48 -6.84
N SER A 170 -8.04 -20.53 -6.72
CA SER A 170 -9.47 -20.46 -6.41
C SER A 170 -9.79 -20.44 -4.92
N GLY A 171 -8.84 -20.77 -4.04
CA GLY A 171 -9.09 -20.94 -2.61
C GLY A 171 -9.68 -22.32 -2.24
N TRP A 172 -9.69 -23.28 -3.17
CA TRP A 172 -10.16 -24.65 -2.93
C TRP A 172 -9.38 -25.34 -1.82
N GLU A 173 -8.05 -25.20 -1.86
CA GLU A 173 -7.12 -25.79 -0.89
C GLU A 173 -6.79 -24.82 0.25
N TYR A 174 -7.54 -23.73 0.40
CA TYR A 174 -7.31 -22.69 1.41
C TYR A 174 -5.90 -22.07 1.35
N SER A 175 -5.29 -22.04 0.16
CA SER A 175 -3.89 -21.63 -0.07
C SER A 175 -3.73 -20.55 -1.14
N ASN A 176 -4.78 -19.76 -1.38
CA ASN A 176 -4.76 -18.60 -2.29
C ASN A 176 -4.34 -17.31 -1.56
N CYS A 177 -4.32 -16.18 -2.28
CA CYS A 177 -3.97 -14.87 -1.73
C CYS A 177 -4.90 -14.43 -0.60
N VAL A 178 -6.19 -14.75 -0.67
CA VAL A 178 -7.21 -14.41 0.32
C VAL A 178 -6.94 -15.12 1.65
N HIS A 179 -6.74 -16.45 1.63
CA HIS A 179 -6.40 -17.20 2.82
C HIS A 179 -5.02 -16.80 3.38
N GLY A 180 -4.04 -16.55 2.50
CA GLY A 180 -2.72 -16.11 2.93
C GLY A 180 -2.73 -14.74 3.61
N HIS A 181 -3.54 -13.80 3.10
CA HIS A 181 -3.71 -12.48 3.69
C HIS A 181 -4.37 -12.54 5.07
N ALA A 182 -5.39 -13.39 5.22
CA ALA A 182 -6.01 -13.65 6.51
C ALA A 182 -5.04 -14.31 7.51
N GLU A 183 -4.19 -15.25 7.04
CA GLU A 183 -3.17 -15.90 7.87
C GLU A 183 -2.15 -14.91 8.44
N VAL A 184 -1.62 -14.02 7.60
CA VAL A 184 -0.73 -12.95 8.07
C VAL A 184 -1.48 -12.00 9.01
N GLY A 185 -2.74 -11.67 8.71
CA GLY A 185 -3.57 -10.82 9.57
C GLY A 185 -3.75 -11.37 10.98
N ARG A 186 -4.05 -12.66 11.09
CA ARG A 186 -4.15 -13.39 12.36
C ARG A 186 -2.81 -13.43 13.09
N SER A 187 -1.76 -13.84 12.39
CA SER A 187 -0.44 -14.09 12.99
C SER A 187 0.31 -12.81 13.39
N VAL A 188 0.14 -11.71 12.66
CA VAL A 188 0.84 -10.45 12.94
C VAL A 188 -0.01 -9.55 13.84
N PHE A 189 -1.29 -9.36 13.52
CA PHE A 189 -2.15 -8.35 14.13
C PHE A 189 -3.17 -8.93 15.13
N GLY A 190 -3.31 -10.25 15.22
CA GLY A 190 -4.27 -10.90 16.12
C GLY A 190 -5.72 -10.71 15.71
N TRP A 191 -6.00 -10.40 14.44
CA TRP A 191 -7.36 -10.18 13.96
C TRP A 191 -8.10 -11.50 13.74
N ASP A 192 -9.35 -11.56 14.17
CA ASP A 192 -10.23 -12.72 14.00
C ASP A 192 -10.88 -12.71 12.60
N VAL A 193 -10.13 -13.17 11.59
CA VAL A 193 -10.57 -13.14 10.17
C VAL A 193 -10.42 -14.51 9.52
N TYR A 194 -11.51 -15.03 8.98
CA TYR A 194 -11.62 -16.39 8.45
C TYR A 194 -12.41 -16.34 7.14
N PRO A 195 -11.74 -16.18 5.99
CA PRO A 195 -12.42 -16.13 4.71
C PRO A 195 -13.05 -17.49 4.37
N ASP A 196 -14.23 -17.44 3.77
CA ASP A 196 -14.91 -18.60 3.20
C ASP A 196 -14.07 -19.25 2.10
N GLN A 197 -14.33 -20.53 1.84
CA GLN A 197 -13.80 -21.19 0.65
C GLN A 197 -14.25 -20.42 -0.59
N HIS A 198 -13.33 -20.15 -1.51
CA HIS A 198 -13.57 -19.35 -2.73
C HIS A 198 -13.91 -17.88 -2.52
N ALA A 199 -13.74 -17.34 -1.32
CA ALA A 199 -13.85 -15.89 -1.11
C ALA A 199 -12.91 -15.13 -2.07
N ARG A 200 -13.44 -14.06 -2.65
CA ARG A 200 -12.70 -13.16 -3.55
C ARG A 200 -11.91 -12.14 -2.73
N PRO A 201 -10.86 -11.53 -3.31
CA PRO A 201 -10.12 -10.44 -2.68
C PRO A 201 -10.98 -9.34 -2.09
N GLN A 202 -11.99 -8.88 -2.83
CA GLN A 202 -12.93 -7.85 -2.35
C GLN A 202 -13.79 -8.33 -1.18
N ASP A 203 -14.20 -9.60 -1.16
CA ASP A 203 -15.06 -10.14 -0.09
C ASP A 203 -14.30 -10.11 1.25
N LEU A 204 -13.02 -10.50 1.24
CA LEU A 204 -12.17 -10.42 2.43
C LEU A 204 -11.87 -8.96 2.80
N ALA A 205 -11.60 -8.09 1.82
CA ALA A 205 -11.38 -6.68 2.10
C ALA A 205 -12.59 -6.04 2.79
N ASP A 206 -13.81 -6.35 2.35
CA ASP A 206 -15.05 -5.89 3.00
C ASP A 206 -15.15 -6.33 4.46
N GLN A 207 -14.82 -7.60 4.76
CA GLN A 207 -14.76 -8.11 6.14
C GLN A 207 -13.74 -7.34 7.00
N MET A 208 -12.65 -6.89 6.39
CA MET A 208 -11.54 -6.22 7.07
C MET A 208 -11.71 -4.69 7.20
N GLY A 209 -12.73 -4.08 6.61
CA GLY A 209 -12.87 -2.61 6.49
C GLY A 209 -12.79 -1.84 7.82
N ASN A 210 -13.24 -2.46 8.92
CA ASN A 210 -13.26 -1.86 10.26
C ASN A 210 -12.09 -2.32 11.15
N LEU A 211 -11.20 -3.18 10.65
CA LEU A 211 -10.04 -3.65 11.41
C LEU A 211 -8.98 -2.56 11.50
N ARG A 212 -8.39 -2.44 12.67
CA ARG A 212 -7.28 -1.52 12.94
C ARG A 212 -6.19 -2.27 13.67
N VAL A 213 -4.94 -1.91 13.37
CA VAL A 213 -3.79 -2.34 14.15
C VAL A 213 -3.98 -1.83 15.56
N ARG A 214 -3.87 -2.76 16.51
CA ARG A 214 -3.86 -2.49 17.94
C ARG A 214 -2.59 -3.11 18.49
N ASN A 215 -2.12 -2.61 19.63
CA ASN A 215 -1.05 -3.27 20.36
C ASN A 215 -1.53 -4.66 20.76
N TYR A 216 -0.98 -5.68 20.10
CA TYR A 216 -1.22 -7.09 20.36
C TYR A 216 0.08 -7.65 20.94
N ASN A 217 0.03 -8.06 22.21
CA ASN A 217 1.15 -8.57 22.99
C ASN A 217 1.64 -9.91 22.43
#